data_AF-A0A8H6UQQ7-F1
#
_entry.id   AF-A0A8H6UQQ7-F1
#
_cell.length_a   1.000
_cell.length_b   1.000
_cell.length_c   1.000
_cell.angle_alpha   90.00
_cell.angle_beta   90.00
_cell.angle_gamma   90.00
#
_symmetry.space_group_name_H-M   'P 1'
#
loop_
_entity.id
_entity.type
_entity.pdbx_description
1 polymer ?
#
loop_
_entity_poly.entity_id
_entity_poly.type
_entity_poly.pdbx_seq_one_letter_code
_entity_poly.pdbx_strand_id
1 'polypeptide(L)'
;MDTLQKVVIDPLQPILRPISSALPQPVHDVIISLIGSPCHSALLLDLDVTKDPACTSLAVSKALGIAIVGASAIVKVPQILKLIRSRSSAGVSFVSYALETASLLITLSYGM
;
A
#
# COMPACT_ATOMS: atom_id res chain seq x y z
N MET A 1 -12.51 -13.00 -10.45
CA MET A 1 -11.10 -13.07 -10.02
C MET A 1 -10.30 -14.06 -10.88
N ASP A 2 -10.98 -15.01 -11.52
CA ASP A 2 -10.40 -16.11 -12.30
C ASP A 2 -9.55 -15.67 -13.49
N THR A 3 -9.96 -14.59 -14.17
CA THR A 3 -9.16 -13.99 -15.26
C THR A 3 -7.85 -13.41 -14.74
N LEU A 4 -7.88 -12.81 -13.54
CA LEU A 4 -6.70 -12.19 -12.92
C LEU A 4 -5.71 -13.27 -12.48
N GLN A 5 -6.20 -14.38 -11.92
CA GLN A 5 -5.39 -15.55 -11.60
C GLN A 5 -4.67 -16.08 -12.86
N LYS A 6 -5.43 -16.38 -13.92
CA LYS A 6 -4.90 -17.01 -15.14
C LYS A 6 -3.96 -16.13 -15.95
N VAL A 7 -4.25 -14.83 -16.04
CA VAL A 7 -3.52 -13.91 -16.93
C VAL A 7 -2.33 -13.27 -16.23
N VAL A 8 -2.40 -13.06 -14.92
CA VAL A 8 -1.38 -12.32 -14.16
C VAL A 8 -0.66 -13.21 -13.17
N ILE A 9 -1.39 -13.93 -12.30
CA ILE A 9 -0.75 -14.64 -11.19
C ILE A 9 -0.04 -15.91 -11.66
N ASP A 10 -0.69 -16.77 -12.44
CA ASP A 10 -0.12 -18.02 -12.93
C ASP A 10 1.22 -17.83 -13.69
N PRO A 11 1.37 -16.85 -14.61
CA PRO A 11 2.66 -16.62 -15.27
C PRO A 11 3.71 -15.99 -14.35
N LEU A 12 3.32 -15.22 -13.33
CA LEU A 12 4.27 -14.62 -12.37
C LEU A 12 4.59 -15.54 -11.19
N GLN A 13 3.80 -16.58 -10.95
CA GLN A 13 3.95 -17.53 -9.86
C GLN A 13 5.37 -18.09 -9.68
N PRO A 14 6.10 -18.51 -10.75
CA PRO A 14 7.48 -18.99 -10.59
C PRO A 14 8.46 -17.93 -10.07
N ILE A 15 8.18 -16.65 -10.31
CA ILE A 15 9.01 -15.53 -9.84
C ILE A 15 8.57 -15.10 -8.43
N LEU A 16 7.27 -15.12 -8.15
CA LEU A 16 6.69 -14.67 -6.89
C LEU A 16 6.92 -15.64 -5.73
N ARG A 17 6.87 -16.97 -5.97
CA ARG A 17 7.07 -17.99 -4.93
C ARG A 17 8.40 -17.85 -4.17
N PRO A 18 9.58 -17.76 -4.82
CA PRO A 18 10.84 -17.63 -4.10
C PRO A 18 10.90 -16.33 -3.28
N ILE A 19 10.35 -15.24 -3.82
CA ILE A 19 10.29 -13.95 -3.12
C ILE A 19 9.40 -14.05 -1.88
N SER A 20 8.19 -14.60 -2.01
CA SER A 20 7.25 -14.78 -0.91
C SER A 20 7.84 -15.63 0.23
N SER A 21 8.56 -16.70 -0.11
CA SER A 21 9.22 -17.55 0.89
C SER A 21 10.47 -16.94 1.53
N ALA A 22 11.08 -15.94 0.87
CA ALA A 22 12.29 -15.27 1.34
C ALA A 22 11.99 -14.00 2.17
N LEU A 23 10.71 -13.69 2.42
CA LEU A 23 10.32 -12.51 3.17
C LEU A 23 10.77 -12.59 4.65
N PRO A 24 11.32 -11.51 5.21
CA PRO A 24 11.63 -11.43 6.64
C PRO A 24 10.38 -11.49 7.52
N GLN A 25 10.49 -12.04 8.74
CA GLN A 25 9.39 -12.10 9.72
C GLN A 25 8.69 -10.76 9.98
N PRO A 26 9.40 -9.61 10.12
CA PRO A 26 8.72 -8.32 10.32
C PRO A 26 7.77 -7.94 9.19
N VAL A 27 8.06 -8.38 7.95
CA VAL A 27 7.19 -8.10 6.80
C VAL A 27 5.95 -8.98 6.86
N HIS A 28 6.09 -10.25 7.27
CA HIS A 28 4.96 -11.13 7.52
C HIS A 28 4.03 -10.54 8.60
N ASP A 29 4.58 -10.06 9.71
CA ASP A 29 3.80 -9.48 10.81
C ASP A 29 3.02 -8.23 10.36
N VAL A 30 3.65 -7.36 9.58
CA VAL A 30 2.98 -6.17 9.02
C VAL A 30 1.85 -6.57 8.09
N ILE A 31 2.05 -7.55 7.20
CA ILE A 31 1.01 -8.00 6.26
C ILE A 31 -0.14 -8.70 7.02
N ILE A 32 0.16 -9.50 8.04
CA ILE A 32 -0.84 -10.13 8.91
C ILE A 32 -1.62 -9.06 9.66
N SER A 33 -0.97 -8.02 10.17
CA SER A 33 -1.66 -6.90 10.83
C SER A 33 -2.56 -6.10 9.87
N LEU A 34 -2.24 -6.04 8.58
CA LEU A 34 -2.98 -5.26 7.58
C LEU A 34 -4.20 -5.99 7.03
N ILE A 35 -4.07 -7.28 6.70
CA ILE A 35 -5.09 -8.05 5.97
C ILE A 35 -5.61 -9.25 6.79
N GLY A 36 -4.95 -9.62 7.88
CA GLY A 36 -5.30 -10.75 8.74
C GLY A 36 -4.56 -12.04 8.40
N SER A 37 -4.46 -12.95 9.38
CA SER A 37 -3.78 -14.24 9.23
C SER A 37 -4.37 -15.19 8.16
N PRO A 38 -5.71 -15.35 8.00
CA PRO A 38 -6.23 -16.26 6.97
C PRO A 38 -5.98 -15.73 5.56
N CYS A 39 -6.14 -14.42 5.36
CA CYS A 39 -5.92 -13.79 4.07
C CYS A 39 -4.43 -13.72 3.71
N HIS A 40 -3.53 -13.56 4.70
CA HIS A 40 -2.08 -13.64 4.49
C HIS A 40 -1.67 -14.97 3.88
N SER A 41 -2.17 -16.09 4.42
CA SER A 41 -1.82 -17.42 3.92
C SER A 41 -2.38 -17.66 2.51
N ALA A 42 -3.65 -17.31 2.27
CA ALA A 42 -4.29 -17.49 0.95
C ALA A 42 -3.64 -16.65 -0.16
N LEU A 43 -3.31 -15.38 0.12
CA LEU A 43 -2.78 -14.48 -0.92
C LEU A 43 -1.25 -14.52 -1.03
N LEU A 44 -0.52 -14.66 0.08
CA LEU A 44 0.95 -14.57 0.06
C LEU A 44 1.61 -15.94 -0.13
N LEU A 45 1.14 -16.97 0.57
CA LEU A 45 1.74 -18.31 0.54
C LEU A 45 1.20 -19.13 -0.64
N ASP A 46 -0.13 -19.17 -0.80
CA ASP A 46 -0.78 -19.94 -1.86
C ASP A 46 -0.80 -19.19 -3.21
N LEU A 47 -0.64 -17.85 -3.19
CA LEU A 47 -0.78 -16.97 -4.36
C LEU A 47 -2.10 -17.23 -5.12
N ASP A 48 -3.18 -17.41 -4.37
CA ASP A 48 -4.50 -17.70 -4.92
C ASP A 48 -5.48 -16.57 -4.59
N VAL A 49 -5.87 -15.82 -5.63
CA VAL A 49 -6.83 -14.71 -5.52
C VAL A 49 -8.28 -15.15 -5.79
N THR A 50 -8.52 -16.43 -6.03
CA THR A 50 -9.86 -16.99 -6.31
C THR A 50 -10.48 -17.67 -5.10
N LYS A 51 -9.65 -18.20 -4.19
CA LYS A 51 -10.09 -18.93 -2.99
C LYS A 51 -11.00 -18.10 -2.07
N ASP A 52 -10.66 -16.84 -1.84
CA ASP A 52 -11.41 -15.93 -0.95
C ASP A 52 -11.56 -14.52 -1.58
N PRO A 53 -12.65 -14.24 -2.31
CA PRO A 53 -12.85 -12.96 -2.99
C PRO A 53 -12.99 -11.76 -2.02
N ALA A 54 -13.36 -12.01 -0.76
CA ALA A 54 -13.39 -11.00 0.28
C ALA A 54 -11.97 -10.58 0.70
N CYS A 55 -11.05 -11.54 0.88
CA CYS A 55 -9.66 -11.27 1.20
C CYS A 55 -8.96 -10.48 0.08
N THR A 56 -9.27 -10.78 -1.18
CA THR A 56 -8.67 -10.06 -2.31
C THR A 56 -9.17 -8.63 -2.41
N SER A 57 -10.47 -8.40 -2.25
CA SER A 57 -11.03 -7.06 -2.23
C SER A 57 -10.48 -6.23 -1.07
N LEU A 58 -10.33 -6.84 0.11
CA LEU A 58 -9.72 -6.20 1.28
C LEU A 58 -8.25 -5.86 1.02
N ALA A 59 -7.47 -6.81 0.51
CA ALA A 59 -6.05 -6.61 0.21
C ALA A 59 -5.83 -5.53 -0.84
N VAL A 60 -6.65 -5.52 -1.91
CA VAL A 60 -6.62 -4.48 -2.94
C VAL A 60 -6.96 -3.12 -2.35
N SER A 61 -7.99 -3.02 -1.51
CA SER A 61 -8.39 -1.77 -0.86
C SER A 61 -7.28 -1.20 0.04
N LYS A 62 -6.68 -2.04 0.88
CA LYS A 62 -5.55 -1.65 1.76
C LYS A 62 -4.31 -1.26 0.95
N ALA A 63 -3.95 -2.06 -0.07
CA ALA A 63 -2.82 -1.77 -0.95
C ALA A 63 -3.00 -0.46 -1.70
N LEU A 64 -4.20 -0.19 -2.21
CA LEU A 64 -4.52 1.06 -2.90
C LEU A 64 -4.41 2.27 -1.96
N GLY A 65 -4.94 2.16 -0.74
CA GLY A 65 -4.81 3.21 0.28
C GLY A 65 -3.35 3.56 0.59
N ILE A 66 -2.51 2.54 0.81
CA ILE A 66 -1.06 2.72 1.04
C ILE A 66 -0.38 3.33 -0.18
N ALA A 67 -0.70 2.86 -1.38
CA ALA A 67 -0.12 3.36 -2.63
C ALA A 67 -0.45 4.84 -2.85
N ILE A 68 -1.68 5.27 -2.57
CA ILE A 68 -2.11 6.67 -2.71
C ILE A 68 -1.32 7.56 -1.73
N VAL A 69 -1.25 7.18 -0.46
CA VAL A 69 -0.51 7.95 0.56
C VAL A 69 0.98 8.00 0.22
N GLY A 70 1.56 6.86 -0.16
CA GLY A 70 2.97 6.75 -0.54
C GLY A 70 3.32 7.56 -1.78
N ALA A 71 2.51 7.47 -2.84
CA ALA A 71 2.71 8.25 -4.05
C ALA A 71 2.58 9.77 -3.79
N SER A 72 1.59 10.18 -2.97
CA SER A 72 1.43 11.58 -2.54
C SER A 72 2.66 12.10 -1.80
N ALA A 73 3.23 11.29 -0.90
CA ALA A 73 4.46 11.64 -0.19
C ALA A 73 5.65 11.85 -1.15
N ILE A 74 5.82 10.97 -2.14
CA ILE A 74 6.91 11.07 -3.13
C ILE A 74 6.82 12.37 -3.93
N VAL A 75 5.64 12.74 -4.42
CA VAL A 75 5.46 13.97 -5.22
C VAL A 75 5.60 15.27 -4.41
N LYS A 76 5.53 15.19 -3.08
CA LYS A 76 5.79 16.32 -2.18
C LYS A 76 7.27 16.56 -1.91
N VAL A 77 8.14 15.56 -2.04
CA VAL A 77 9.58 15.71 -1.78
C VAL A 77 10.21 16.84 -2.61
N PRO A 78 9.97 16.96 -3.93
CA PRO A 78 10.52 18.07 -4.71
C PRO A 78 9.97 19.43 -4.30
N GLN A 79 8.69 19.49 -3.88
CA GLN A 79 8.06 20.72 -3.41
C GLN A 79 8.69 21.21 -2.10
N ILE A 80 8.94 20.29 -1.16
CA ILE A 80 9.64 20.56 0.10
C ILE A 80 11.06 21.06 -0.18
N LEU A 81 11.80 20.41 -1.08
CA LEU A 81 13.14 20.84 -1.48
C LEU A 81 13.16 22.26 -2.06
N LYS A 82 12.15 22.65 -2.85
CA LYS A 82 12.02 24.02 -3.37
C LYS A 82 11.83 25.04 -2.24
N LEU A 83 10.96 24.76 -1.27
CA LEU A 83 10.71 25.65 -0.12
C LEU A 83 11.95 25.86 0.74
N ILE A 84 12.70 24.78 1.00
CA ILE A 84 13.96 24.85 1.76
C ILE A 84 15.00 25.68 1.00
N ARG A 85 15.11 25.50 -0.32
CA ARG A 85 16.06 26.24 -1.16
C ARG A 85 15.71 27.71 -1.31
N SER A 86 14.43 28.05 -1.51
CA SER A 86 13.97 29.44 -1.65
C SER A 86 13.94 30.19 -0.32
N ARG A 87 13.94 29.47 0.82
CA ARG A 87 13.67 29.99 2.17
C ARG A 87 12.40 30.86 2.23
N SER A 88 11.43 30.60 1.36
CA SER A 88 10.22 31.39 1.24
C SER A 88 9.02 30.48 1.07
N SER A 89 8.01 30.68 1.92
CA SER A 89 6.69 30.06 1.84
C SER A 89 5.69 30.91 1.06
N ALA A 90 6.13 31.98 0.40
CA ALA A 90 5.26 32.84 -0.40
C ALA A 90 4.57 32.01 -1.51
N GLY A 91 3.23 32.05 -1.52
CA GLY A 91 2.40 31.29 -2.47
C GLY A 91 1.91 29.93 -1.99
N VAL A 92 2.24 29.49 -0.77
CA VAL A 92 1.73 28.24 -0.18
C VAL A 92 0.76 28.53 0.97
N SER A 93 -0.41 27.87 0.95
CA SER A 93 -1.41 27.95 2.02
C SER A 93 -1.08 26.97 3.15
N PHE A 94 -0.78 27.50 4.33
CA PHE A 94 -0.56 26.69 5.54
C PHE A 94 -1.79 25.85 5.89
N VAL A 95 -2.98 26.45 5.86
CA VAL A 95 -4.23 25.78 6.21
C VAL A 95 -4.51 24.60 5.27
N SER A 96 -4.24 24.76 3.97
CA SER A 96 -4.40 23.67 2.99
C SER A 96 -3.47 22.50 3.31
N TYR A 97 -2.20 22.75 3.63
CA TYR A 97 -1.26 21.69 4.02
C TYR A 97 -1.63 21.04 5.36
N ALA A 98 -2.11 21.81 6.33
CA ALA A 98 -2.57 21.31 7.61
C ALA A 98 -3.81 20.40 7.45
N LEU A 99 -4.79 20.82 6.65
CA LEU A 99 -5.98 20.03 6.35
C LEU A 99 -5.66 18.74 5.59
N GLU A 100 -4.74 18.81 4.61
CA GLU A 100 -4.32 17.62 3.88
C GLU A 100 -3.63 16.62 4.82
N THR A 101 -2.74 17.11 5.68
CA THR A 101 -2.05 16.29 6.69
C THR A 101 -3.04 15.66 7.67
N ALA A 102 -4.04 16.43 8.14
CA ALA A 102 -5.10 15.92 9.00
C ALA A 102 -5.93 14.85 8.30
N SER A 103 -6.29 15.06 7.02
CA SER A 103 -7.01 14.06 6.23
C SER A 103 -6.21 12.76 6.09
N LEU A 104 -4.92 12.84 5.76
CA LEU A 104 -4.05 11.67 5.64
C LEU A 104 -3.88 10.95 6.98
N LEU A 105 -3.78 11.68 8.09
CA LEU A 105 -3.75 11.12 9.44
C LEU A 105 -5.04 10.36 9.77
N ILE A 106 -6.21 10.93 9.47
CA ILE A 106 -7.50 10.26 9.67
C ILE A 106 -7.56 8.99 8.82
N THR A 107 -7.18 9.07 7.54
CA THR A 107 -7.13 7.91 6.64
C THR A 107 -6.18 6.82 7.15
N LEU A 108 -5.03 7.19 7.71
CA LEU A 108 -4.10 6.24 8.30
C LEU A 108 -4.69 5.60 9.56
N SER A 109 -5.34 6.39 10.42
CA SER A 109 -5.85 5.97 11.73
C SER A 109 -7.05 5.02 11.62
N TYR A 110 -7.94 5.26 10.66
CA TYR A 110 -9.10 4.40 10.39
C TYR A 110 -8.79 3.30 9.36
N GLY A 111 -7.84 3.56 8.46
CA GLY A 111 -7.54 2.71 7.31
C GLY A 111 -6.46 1.67 7.56
N MET A 112 -5.65 1.79 8.61
CA MET A 112 -4.80 0.70 9.14
C MET A 112 -5.65 -0.26 9.96
#